data_AF-A0A837APU9-F1
#
_entry.id   AF-A0A837APU9-F1
#
_cell.length_a   1.000
_cell.length_b   1.000
_cell.length_c   1.000
_cell.angle_alpha   90.00
_cell.angle_beta   90.00
_cell.angle_gamma   90.00
#
_symmetry.space_group_name_H-M   'P 1'
#
loop_
_entity.id
_entity.type
_entity.pdbx_description
1 polymer ?
#
loop_
_entity_poly.entity_id
_entity_poly.type
_entity_poly.pdbx_seq_one_letter_code
_entity_poly.pdbx_strand_id
1 'polypeptide(L)' 'MRRMTNVEVVTELMEFSQYGALAQAFVMAALAKHSRAVADADPATLASMEGGPVSPAAWQGVAREIAEKLDKHFAA' A
#
# COMPACT_ATOMS: atom_id res chain seq x y z
N MET A 1 -18.99 -20.09 -7.08
CA MET A 1 -18.64 -19.19 -5.96
C MET A 1 -18.21 -17.85 -6.56
N ARG A 2 -18.65 -16.73 -5.99
CA ARG A 2 -18.21 -15.39 -6.43
C ARG A 2 -16.77 -15.14 -5.98
N ARG A 3 -15.95 -14.52 -6.82
CA ARG A 3 -14.59 -14.09 -6.47
C ARG A 3 -14.66 -12.82 -5.61
N MET A 4 -13.86 -12.78 -4.54
CA MET A 4 -13.74 -11.60 -3.69
C MET A 4 -13.03 -10.46 -4.43
N THR A 5 -13.46 -9.24 -4.13
CA THR A 5 -12.80 -8.00 -4.56
C THR A 5 -11.54 -7.74 -3.74
N ASN A 6 -10.67 -6.85 -4.22
CA ASN A 6 -9.46 -6.49 -3.48
C ASN A 6 -9.76 -5.93 -2.09
N VAL A 7 -10.85 -5.17 -1.94
CA VAL A 7 -11.29 -4.63 -0.65
C VAL A 7 -11.71 -5.77 0.28
N GLU A 8 -12.56 -6.68 -0.20
CA GLU A 8 -13.00 -7.85 0.56
C GLU A 8 -11.81 -8.70 1.04
N VAL A 9 -10.80 -8.90 0.18
CA VAL A 9 -9.59 -9.66 0.55
C VAL A 9 -8.76 -8.93 1.61
N VAL A 10 -8.55 -7.61 1.47
CA VAL A 10 -7.79 -6.84 2.48
C VAL A 10 -8.54 -6.82 3.82
N THR A 11 -9.85 -6.67 3.81
CA THR A 11 -10.68 -6.80 5.02
C THR A 11 -10.51 -8.18 5.65
N GLU A 12 -10.55 -9.25 4.86
CA GLU A 12 -10.35 -10.61 5.39
C GLU A 12 -8.98 -10.81 6.04
N LEU A 13 -7.91 -10.30 5.41
CA LEU A 13 -6.55 -10.34 5.97
C LEU A 13 -6.45 -9.58 7.30
N MET A 14 -7.16 -8.46 7.41
CA MET A 14 -7.12 -7.59 8.59
C MET A 14 -8.04 -8.06 9.72
N GLU A 15 -9.16 -8.71 9.43
CA GLU A 15 -10.18 -9.06 10.43
C GLU A 15 -10.19 -10.55 10.82
N PHE A 16 -9.81 -11.45 9.91
CA PHE A 16 -10.00 -12.90 10.07
C PHE A 16 -8.70 -13.71 9.98
N SER A 17 -7.59 -13.14 10.48
CA SER A 17 -6.33 -13.86 10.56
C SER A 17 -6.23 -14.75 11.80
N GLN A 18 -5.68 -15.96 11.65
CA GLN A 18 -5.31 -16.84 12.76
C GLN A 18 -4.28 -16.24 13.72
N TYR A 19 -3.57 -15.18 13.30
CA TYR A 19 -2.57 -14.46 14.09
C TYR A 19 -3.11 -13.14 14.67
N GLY A 20 -4.40 -12.83 14.46
CA GLY A 20 -5.07 -11.64 14.99
C GLY A 20 -4.32 -10.35 14.70
N ALA A 21 -4.09 -9.55 15.75
CA ALA A 21 -3.45 -8.23 15.66
C ALA A 21 -2.04 -8.26 15.05
N LEU A 22 -1.30 -9.38 15.10
CA LEU A 22 0.02 -9.48 14.47
C LEU A 22 -0.08 -9.39 12.93
N ALA A 23 -1.14 -9.94 12.34
CA ALA A 23 -1.36 -9.82 10.91
C ALA A 23 -1.69 -8.37 10.52
N GLN A 24 -2.49 -7.67 11.34
CA GLN A 24 -2.79 -6.26 11.14
C GLN A 24 -1.52 -5.41 11.18
N ALA A 25 -0.69 -5.60 12.22
CA ALA A 25 0.59 -4.90 12.34
C ALA A 25 1.52 -5.17 11.14
N PHE A 26 1.57 -6.41 10.67
CA PHE A 26 2.35 -6.79 9.50
C PHE A 26 1.86 -6.07 8.23
N VAL A 27 0.56 -6.07 7.96
CA VAL A 27 -0.02 -5.38 6.79
C VAL A 27 0.25 -3.88 6.87
N MET A 28 0.03 -3.26 8.03
CA MET A 28 0.29 -1.82 8.22
C MET A 28 1.77 -1.47 8.03
N ALA A 29 2.69 -2.29 8.53
CA ALA A 29 4.12 -2.12 8.32
C ALA A 29 4.51 -2.27 6.83
N ALA A 30 3.93 -3.25 6.12
CA ALA A 30 4.17 -3.44 4.70
C ALA A 30 3.67 -2.25 3.86
N LEU A 31 2.47 -1.75 4.15
CA LEU A 31 1.91 -0.57 3.50
C LEU A 31 2.78 0.68 3.76
N ALA A 32 3.18 0.92 5.00
CA ALA A 32 4.02 2.05 5.36
C ALA A 32 5.39 2.00 4.66
N LYS A 33 6.04 0.84 4.69
CA LYS A 33 7.35 0.65 4.04
C LYS A 33 7.26 0.83 2.52
N HIS A 34 6.27 0.21 1.88
CA HIS A 34 6.17 0.25 0.42
C HIS A 34 5.74 1.63 -0.09
N SER A 35 4.75 2.25 0.55
CA SER A 35 4.29 3.59 0.18
C SER A 35 5.42 4.62 0.28
N ARG A 36 6.20 4.63 1.37
CA ARG A 36 7.39 5.50 1.49
C ARG A 36 8.43 5.20 0.41
N ALA A 37 8.77 3.93 0.20
CA ALA A 37 9.76 3.54 -0.80
C ALA A 37 9.39 4.01 -2.22
N VAL A 38 8.10 3.95 -2.59
CA VAL A 38 7.63 4.42 -3.90
C VAL A 38 7.51 5.95 -3.95
N ALA A 39 7.03 6.58 -2.86
CA ALA A 39 6.88 8.03 -2.75
C ALA A 39 8.21 8.78 -2.91
N ASP A 40 9.28 8.21 -2.35
CA ASP A 40 10.64 8.76 -2.32
C ASP A 40 11.54 8.21 -3.44
N ALA A 41 11.02 7.32 -4.29
CA ALA A 41 11.80 6.74 -5.38
C ALA A 41 12.24 7.82 -6.38
N ASP A 42 13.48 7.69 -6.88
CA ASP A 42 13.94 8.45 -8.04
C ASP A 42 13.06 8.12 -9.26
N PRO A 43 12.61 9.11 -10.05
CA PRO A 43 11.89 8.86 -11.31
C PRO A 43 12.51 7.77 -12.20
N ALA A 44 13.84 7.66 -12.26
CA ALA A 44 14.54 6.63 -13.02
C ALA A 44 14.22 5.20 -12.53
N THR A 45 13.92 5.03 -11.24
CA THR A 45 13.57 3.74 -10.63
C THR A 45 12.17 3.28 -11.05
N LEU A 46 11.30 4.22 -11.42
CA LEU A 46 9.95 3.94 -11.90
C LEU A 46 9.84 4.04 -13.42
N ALA A 47 10.94 4.30 -14.12
CA ALA A 47 10.95 4.41 -15.58
C ALA A 47 10.48 3.12 -16.27
N SER A 48 10.63 1.95 -15.64
CA SER A 48 10.08 0.69 -16.18
C SER A 48 8.55 0.64 -16.20
N MET A 49 7.87 1.58 -15.53
CA MET A 49 6.41 1.73 -15.56
C MET A 49 5.93 2.63 -16.71
N GLU A 50 6.84 3.34 -17.39
CA GLU A 50 6.52 4.13 -18.58
C GLU A 50 5.88 3.26 -19.67
N GLY A 51 4.83 3.77 -20.32
CA GLY A 51 4.06 3.02 -21.33
C GLY A 51 3.14 1.93 -20.76
N GLY A 52 3.11 1.75 -19.43
CA GLY A 52 2.18 0.87 -18.74
C GLY A 52 0.79 1.49 -18.52
N PRO A 53 -0.14 0.72 -17.90
CA PRO A 53 -1.50 1.19 -17.62
C PRO A 53 -1.59 2.28 -16.55
N VAL A 54 -0.51 2.53 -15.80
CA VAL A 54 -0.42 3.57 -14.76
C VAL A 54 0.87 4.36 -14.97
N SER A 55 0.79 5.69 -14.99
CA SER A 55 1.98 6.51 -15.12
C SER A 55 2.84 6.46 -13.85
N PRO A 56 4.18 6.55 -13.97
CA PRO A 56 5.08 6.60 -12.81
C PRO A 56 4.68 7.69 -11.81
N ALA A 57 4.35 8.89 -12.31
CA ALA A 57 3.97 10.02 -11.47
C ALA A 57 2.65 9.79 -10.72
N ALA A 58 1.64 9.19 -11.36
CA ALA A 58 0.39 8.86 -10.69
C ALA A 58 0.61 7.81 -9.59
N TRP A 59 1.46 6.82 -9.85
CA TRP A 59 1.81 5.81 -8.85
C TRP A 59 2.54 6.40 -7.64
N GLN A 60 3.49 7.32 -7.86
CA GLN A 60 4.12 8.07 -6.77
C GLN A 60 3.12 8.92 -5.99
N GLY A 61 2.17 9.56 -6.68
CA GLY A 61 1.11 10.34 -6.04
C GLY A 61 0.28 9.50 -5.08
N VAL A 62 -0.17 8.32 -5.51
CA VAL A 62 -0.89 7.36 -4.66
C VAL A 62 -0.03 6.94 -3.46
N ALA A 63 1.24 6.65 -3.69
CA ALA A 63 2.16 6.25 -2.63
C ALA A 63 2.35 7.35 -1.56
N ARG A 64 2.49 8.62 -1.98
CA ARG A 64 2.57 9.76 -1.06
C ARG A 64 1.30 9.92 -0.24
N GLU A 65 0.13 9.85 -0.87
CA GLU A 65 -1.15 9.95 -0.17
C GLU A 65 -1.30 8.87 0.91
N ILE A 66 -0.95 7.61 0.58
CA ILE A 66 -1.01 6.50 1.54
C ILE A 66 -0.01 6.72 2.68
N ALA A 67 1.24 7.08 2.37
CA ALA A 67 2.27 7.32 3.37
C ALA A 67 1.84 8.42 4.35
N GLU A 68 1.32 9.54 3.86
CA GLU A 68 0.83 10.65 4.71
C GLU A 68 -0.33 10.24 5.61
N LYS A 69 -1.27 9.40 5.12
CA LYS A 69 -2.38 8.90 5.94
C LYS A 69 -1.88 7.98 7.05
N LEU A 70 -0.91 7.12 6.75
CA LEU A 70 -0.32 6.21 7.73
C LEU A 70 0.51 6.97 8.77
N ASP A 71 1.28 7.97 8.36
CA ASP A 71 2.07 8.80 9.27
C ASP A 71 1.18 9.54 10.27
N LYS A 72 0.05 10.11 9.79
CA LYS A 72 -0.96 10.72 10.68
C LYS A 72 -1.58 9.71 11.63
N HIS A 73 -1.83 8.49 11.17
CA HIS A 73 -2.42 7.44 12.00
C HIS A 73 -1.46 6.95 13.09
N PHE A 74 -0.16 6.82 12.81
CA PHE A 74 0.83 6.36 13.79
C PHE A 74 1.28 7.46 14.77
N ALA A 75 1.08 8.73 14.43
CA ALA A 75 1.37 9.85 15.31
C ALA A 75 0.26 10.13 16.35
N ALA A 76 -0.90 9.49 16.20
CA ALA A 76 -2.06 9.59 17.09
C ALA A 76 -2.01 8.56 18.22
#